data_AF-A0A1W6L4J5-F1
#
_entry.id   AF-A0A1W6L4J5-F1
#
_cell.length_a   1.000
_cell.length_b   1.000
_cell.length_c   1.000
_cell.angle_alpha   90.00
_cell.angle_beta   90.00
_cell.angle_gamma   90.00
#
_symmetry.space_group_name_H-M   'P 1'
#
loop_
_entity.id
_entity.type
_entity.pdbx_description
1 polymer ?
#
loop_
_entity_poly.entity_id
_entity_poly.type
_entity_poly.pdbx_seq_one_letter_code
_entity_poly.pdbx_strand_id
1 'polypeptide(L)'
;MTFPTPSLHRRHLLAGSAGALAAAGLGSWSDAALAQAAKPLPEYAAWKDANALIVHTSTTIETKRSAFGSSVITPAEQLYVRNNLPTPPAAIVADRNAWTVSIEGVRNPRALTLAELKTMGIDTVATVLQCSGNGRGFFPHKPSGTPWTVGAAGCVVWSGVPLRAVVEALGGLADPSLAFLTGTGGEKLPDGVDPASVIVERSLPIKALGDALLAWEMNGAPLPLAHGGPLRLVVPGYQGVNNIKYVKRVAFSAKESGAKIMQHGYRMTPMGQKADPSQASVLEMNVKSWINSPSPDGGPVKAGLLQVHGVAFSGTSPVTKVEISVDGGKTWHVTGFVGPDLGRFAWRQFAAQVRVPAGTYTLASRATDAAGNVQPEQRLENVSGYGNNSWADHAVKVTVV
;
A
#
# COMPACT_ATOMS: atom_id res chain seq x y z
N MET A 1 33.19 -66.24 -41.78
CA MET A 1 33.11 -67.39 -42.71
C MET A 1 31.64 -67.63 -43.04
N THR A 2 31.37 -67.90 -44.32
CA THR A 2 30.13 -68.44 -44.92
C THR A 2 28.81 -67.62 -44.85
N PHE A 3 28.60 -66.82 -45.89
CA PHE A 3 27.31 -66.61 -46.62
C PHE A 3 26.82 -67.97 -47.23
N PRO A 4 25.57 -68.19 -47.75
CA PRO A 4 24.89 -67.33 -48.75
C PRO A 4 23.31 -67.40 -48.84
N THR A 5 22.57 -66.34 -49.22
CA THR A 5 22.04 -65.98 -50.58
C THR A 5 20.51 -66.28 -50.81
N PRO A 6 19.82 -65.76 -51.86
CA PRO A 6 19.35 -64.37 -52.01
C PRO A 6 17.98 -64.22 -52.74
N SER A 7 17.68 -62.99 -53.16
CA SER A 7 17.02 -62.62 -54.45
C SER A 7 15.47 -62.60 -54.45
N LEU A 8 14.76 -61.69 -55.11
CA LEU A 8 14.97 -60.67 -56.17
C LEU A 8 13.99 -59.50 -55.85
N HIS A 9 14.07 -58.25 -56.31
CA HIS A 9 14.56 -57.65 -57.55
C HIS A 9 14.99 -56.18 -57.31
N ARG A 10 16.15 -55.83 -57.86
CA ARG A 10 16.54 -54.48 -58.32
C ARG A 10 15.65 -54.11 -59.53
N ARG A 11 15.28 -52.86 -59.86
CA ARG A 11 16.11 -51.70 -60.27
C ARG A 11 15.13 -50.80 -61.08
N HIS A 12 14.97 -49.49 -60.88
CA HIS A 12 15.69 -48.35 -61.49
C HIS A 12 14.72 -47.15 -61.35
N LEU A 13 15.05 -46.00 -60.73
CA LEU A 13 15.97 -44.90 -61.11
C LEU A 13 15.18 -43.68 -61.61
N LEU A 14 15.68 -42.49 -61.21
CA LEU A 14 15.40 -41.12 -61.67
C LEU A 14 14.31 -40.34 -60.91
N ALA A 15 14.40 -39.04 -60.65
CA ALA A 15 15.47 -38.06 -60.42
C ALA A 15 14.77 -36.67 -60.42
N GLY A 16 15.11 -35.80 -59.45
CA GLY A 16 14.84 -34.35 -59.48
C GLY A 16 13.38 -33.95 -59.20
N SER A 17 13.05 -32.81 -58.62
CA SER A 17 13.78 -31.67 -58.03
C SER A 17 12.74 -30.84 -57.25
N ALA A 18 13.23 -29.97 -56.37
CA ALA A 18 12.47 -29.16 -55.41
C ALA A 18 11.36 -28.26 -56.01
N GLY A 19 10.32 -28.01 -55.21
CA GLY A 19 9.30 -26.98 -55.45
C GLY A 19 8.39 -26.81 -54.23
N ALA A 20 8.45 -25.62 -53.61
CA ALA A 20 7.75 -25.25 -52.38
C ALA A 20 6.23 -25.08 -52.53
N LEU A 21 5.48 -25.32 -51.45
CA LEU A 21 4.35 -24.53 -50.90
C LEU A 21 3.50 -25.41 -49.96
N ALA A 22 3.77 -25.34 -48.65
CA ALA A 22 2.83 -25.82 -47.63
C ALA A 22 2.00 -24.63 -47.14
N ALA A 23 0.77 -24.54 -47.63
CA ALA A 23 -0.20 -23.55 -47.22
C ALA A 23 -1.07 -24.07 -46.05
N ALA A 24 -1.24 -23.18 -45.08
CA ALA A 24 -2.40 -22.98 -44.22
C ALA A 24 -2.80 -24.09 -43.22
N GLY A 25 -2.58 -23.76 -41.94
CA GLY A 25 -3.22 -24.40 -40.79
C GLY A 25 -2.83 -23.73 -39.47
N LEU A 26 -2.83 -22.38 -39.43
CA LEU A 26 -2.65 -21.64 -38.17
C LEU A 26 -3.92 -21.77 -37.33
N GLY A 27 -4.01 -22.86 -36.57
CA GLY A 27 -4.91 -22.94 -35.42
C GLY A 27 -4.52 -21.84 -34.44
N SER A 28 -5.47 -20.97 -34.11
CA SER A 28 -5.33 -19.93 -33.10
C SER A 28 -5.08 -20.58 -31.75
N TRP A 29 -3.85 -20.47 -31.24
CA TRP A 29 -3.57 -20.69 -29.83
C TRP A 29 -4.12 -19.47 -29.10
N SER A 30 -5.41 -19.51 -28.79
CA SER A 30 -5.98 -18.61 -27.80
C SER A 30 -5.31 -18.96 -26.47
N ASP A 31 -4.44 -18.07 -25.98
CA ASP A 31 -4.01 -18.01 -24.60
C ASP A 31 -5.25 -17.74 -23.72
N ALA A 32 -6.05 -18.79 -23.52
CA ALA A 32 -7.03 -18.83 -22.45
C ALA A 32 -6.21 -18.97 -21.16
N ALA A 33 -5.76 -17.84 -20.62
CA ALA A 33 -5.29 -17.75 -19.25
C ALA A 33 -6.41 -18.32 -18.36
N LEU A 34 -6.21 -19.52 -17.84
CA LEU A 34 -7.09 -20.14 -16.86
C LEU A 34 -7.23 -19.14 -15.70
N ALA A 35 -8.41 -18.55 -15.56
CA ALA A 35 -8.70 -17.64 -14.47
C ALA A 35 -8.53 -18.40 -13.15
N GLN A 36 -7.43 -18.13 -12.43
CA GLN A 36 -7.23 -18.65 -11.09
C GLN A 36 -8.42 -18.22 -10.23
N ALA A 37 -9.14 -19.18 -9.66
CA ALA A 37 -10.26 -18.87 -8.76
C ALA A 37 -9.82 -17.90 -7.66
N ALA A 38 -10.62 -16.86 -7.41
CA ALA A 38 -10.33 -15.88 -6.38
C ALA A 38 -10.18 -16.57 -5.03
N LYS A 39 -9.13 -16.23 -4.27
CA LYS A 39 -8.94 -16.75 -2.92
C LYS A 39 -10.00 -16.15 -1.99
N PRO A 40 -10.57 -16.93 -1.04
CA PRO A 40 -11.56 -16.42 -0.11
C PRO A 40 -10.95 -15.41 0.89
N LEU A 41 -11.79 -14.53 1.42
CA LEU A 41 -11.41 -13.64 2.51
C LEU A 41 -11.14 -14.44 3.81
N PRO A 42 -10.10 -14.08 4.59
CA PRO A 42 -9.87 -14.68 5.90
C PRO A 42 -10.96 -14.24 6.90
N GLU A 43 -11.22 -15.06 7.93
CA GLU A 43 -12.30 -14.87 8.90
C GLU A 43 -12.33 -13.47 9.53
N TYR A 44 -11.17 -12.96 9.99
CA TYR A 44 -11.08 -11.63 10.62
C TYR A 44 -11.45 -10.46 9.68
N ALA A 45 -11.54 -10.73 8.38
CA ALA A 45 -11.87 -9.79 7.32
C ALA A 45 -13.07 -10.24 6.48
N ALA A 46 -13.86 -11.23 6.93
CA ALA A 46 -14.98 -11.78 6.16
C ALA A 46 -16.13 -10.80 5.91
N TRP A 47 -16.19 -9.71 6.68
CA TRP A 47 -17.15 -8.60 6.51
C TRP A 47 -16.81 -7.67 5.33
N LYS A 48 -15.65 -7.85 4.70
CA LYS A 48 -15.20 -7.03 3.57
C LYS A 48 -15.89 -7.41 2.26
N ASP A 49 -15.88 -6.49 1.31
CA ASP A 49 -16.39 -6.74 -0.04
C ASP A 49 -15.36 -7.51 -0.87
N ALA A 50 -15.60 -8.81 -1.07
CA ALA A 50 -14.73 -9.67 -1.87
C ALA A 50 -14.63 -9.21 -3.35
N ASN A 51 -15.64 -8.52 -3.88
CA ASN A 51 -15.62 -8.04 -5.26
C ASN A 51 -14.69 -6.83 -5.45
N ALA A 52 -14.45 -6.06 -4.40
CA ALA A 52 -13.57 -4.90 -4.39
C ALA A 52 -12.10 -5.26 -4.13
N LEU A 53 -11.77 -6.52 -3.86
CA LEU A 53 -10.49 -6.91 -3.27
C LEU A 53 -9.76 -7.99 -4.05
N ILE A 54 -8.43 -7.99 -3.93
CA ILE A 54 -7.53 -9.06 -4.39
C ILE A 54 -6.88 -9.67 -3.16
N VAL A 55 -7.16 -10.95 -2.89
CA VAL A 55 -6.57 -11.66 -1.76
C VAL A 55 -5.25 -12.30 -2.19
N HIS A 56 -4.13 -11.73 -1.73
CA HIS A 56 -2.78 -12.27 -2.00
C HIS A 56 -2.46 -13.43 -1.06
N THR A 57 -2.66 -13.22 0.24
CA THR A 57 -2.51 -14.23 1.30
C THR A 57 -3.53 -13.97 2.42
N SER A 58 -3.56 -14.82 3.46
CA SER A 58 -4.40 -14.59 4.64
C SER A 58 -4.05 -13.30 5.41
N THR A 59 -2.86 -12.73 5.21
CA THR A 59 -2.41 -11.49 5.87
C THR A 59 -2.25 -10.31 4.92
N THR A 60 -2.54 -10.48 3.62
CA THR A 60 -2.37 -9.44 2.59
C THR A 60 -3.52 -9.41 1.59
N ILE A 61 -4.27 -8.30 1.58
CA ILE A 61 -5.45 -8.06 0.75
C ILE A 61 -5.32 -6.67 0.12
N GLU A 62 -5.48 -6.56 -1.20
CA GLU A 62 -5.33 -5.33 -1.99
C GLU A 62 -6.68 -4.79 -2.44
N THR A 63 -6.88 -3.48 -2.42
CA THR A 63 -8.03 -2.83 -3.06
C THR A 63 -7.87 -2.88 -4.58
N LYS A 64 -8.87 -3.37 -5.31
CA LYS A 64 -8.86 -3.29 -6.78
C LYS A 64 -8.81 -1.82 -7.20
N ARG A 65 -8.10 -1.52 -8.29
CA ARG A 65 -7.95 -0.13 -8.78
C ARG A 65 -9.30 0.50 -9.14
N SER A 66 -10.26 -0.30 -9.61
CA SER A 66 -11.66 0.09 -9.85
C SER A 66 -12.46 0.42 -8.59
N ALA A 67 -12.04 -0.08 -7.42
CA ALA A 67 -12.83 0.02 -6.19
C ALA A 67 -12.54 1.29 -5.38
N PHE A 68 -11.61 2.16 -5.78
CA PHE A 68 -11.33 3.38 -5.02
C PHE A 68 -12.50 4.39 -4.99
N GLY A 69 -13.42 4.29 -5.96
CA GLY A 69 -14.54 5.22 -6.08
C GLY A 69 -14.12 6.66 -6.39
N SER A 70 -14.99 7.60 -6.04
CA SER A 70 -14.89 9.02 -6.40
C SER A 70 -15.34 9.97 -5.27
N SER A 71 -15.35 9.51 -4.03
CA SER A 71 -15.84 10.28 -2.86
C SER A 71 -14.76 10.53 -1.80
N VAL A 72 -13.49 10.58 -2.20
CA VAL A 72 -12.31 10.76 -1.33
C VAL A 72 -12.10 9.64 -0.29
N ILE A 73 -13.06 9.34 0.57
CA ILE A 73 -12.93 8.31 1.60
C ILE A 73 -13.04 6.91 1.00
N THR A 74 -12.08 6.05 1.34
CA THR A 74 -12.12 4.61 1.03
C THR A 74 -13.06 3.92 2.01
N PRO A 75 -14.10 3.21 1.52
CA PRO A 75 -14.99 2.42 2.38
C PRO A 75 -14.22 1.36 3.16
N ALA A 76 -14.64 1.11 4.41
CA ALA A 76 -13.91 0.22 5.31
C ALA A 76 -13.85 -1.21 4.77
N GLU A 77 -14.92 -1.66 4.12
CA GLU A 77 -15.07 -2.97 3.48
C GLU A 77 -14.21 -3.12 2.22
N GLN A 78 -13.69 -2.02 1.67
CA GLN A 78 -12.81 -2.00 0.48
C GLN A 78 -11.35 -1.67 0.83
N LEU A 79 -11.06 -1.16 2.03
CA LEU A 79 -9.71 -0.80 2.46
C LEU A 79 -8.79 -2.02 2.53
N TYR A 80 -7.59 -1.90 1.97
CA TYR A 80 -6.56 -2.93 1.97
C TYR A 80 -6.18 -3.44 3.38
N VAL A 81 -5.63 -4.65 3.45
CA VAL A 81 -5.12 -5.25 4.69
C VAL A 81 -3.68 -5.73 4.48
N ARG A 82 -2.80 -5.39 5.42
CA ARG A 82 -1.46 -5.98 5.55
C ARG A 82 -1.18 -6.24 7.03
N ASN A 83 -0.81 -7.47 7.39
CA ASN A 83 -0.30 -7.82 8.72
C ASN A 83 1.07 -8.50 8.61
N ASN A 84 2.01 -8.16 9.49
CA ASN A 84 3.33 -8.81 9.57
C ASN A 84 3.29 -10.12 10.36
N LEU A 85 2.43 -10.17 11.38
CA LEU A 85 2.10 -11.33 12.18
C LEU A 85 0.62 -11.69 11.99
N PRO A 86 0.19 -12.90 12.38
CA PRO A 86 -1.23 -13.22 12.46
C PRO A 86 -1.99 -12.23 13.34
N THR A 87 -3.24 -11.95 12.97
CA THR A 87 -4.12 -11.06 13.73
C THR A 87 -4.42 -11.66 15.12
N PRO A 88 -4.50 -10.84 16.18
CA PRO A 88 -4.97 -11.30 17.50
C PRO A 88 -6.39 -11.91 17.44
N PRO A 89 -6.79 -12.70 18.46
CA PRO A 89 -8.14 -13.26 18.51
C PRO A 89 -9.19 -12.15 18.64
N ALA A 90 -10.39 -12.38 18.08
CA ALA A 90 -11.50 -11.43 18.13
C ALA A 90 -11.93 -11.04 19.56
N ALA A 91 -11.57 -11.85 20.57
CA ALA A 91 -11.80 -11.54 21.98
C ALA A 91 -11.23 -10.17 22.41
N ILE A 92 -10.16 -9.67 21.78
CA ILE A 92 -9.58 -8.36 22.15
C ILE A 92 -10.48 -7.16 21.82
N VAL A 93 -11.53 -7.36 20.99
CA VAL A 93 -12.53 -6.33 20.66
C VAL A 93 -13.90 -6.62 21.28
N ALA A 94 -14.02 -7.65 22.13
CA ALA A 94 -15.29 -7.97 22.81
C ALA A 94 -15.64 -6.92 23.88
N ASP A 95 -14.67 -6.57 24.73
CA ASP A 95 -14.73 -5.40 25.60
C ASP A 95 -13.62 -4.42 25.21
N ARG A 96 -13.95 -3.52 24.28
CA ARG A 96 -12.99 -2.55 23.74
C ARG A 96 -12.47 -1.60 24.82
N ASN A 97 -13.32 -1.21 25.76
CA ASN A 97 -13.00 -0.20 26.77
C ASN A 97 -11.99 -0.72 27.81
N ALA A 98 -11.95 -2.04 28.02
CA ALA A 98 -10.98 -2.70 28.90
C ALA A 98 -9.57 -2.83 28.30
N TRP A 99 -9.37 -2.57 27.00
CA TRP A 99 -8.05 -2.62 26.39
C TRP A 99 -7.08 -1.64 27.05
N THR A 100 -5.88 -2.09 27.38
CA THR A 100 -4.85 -1.25 28.02
C THR A 100 -3.69 -0.94 27.07
N VAL A 101 -3.15 0.27 27.21
CA VAL A 101 -1.90 0.70 26.56
C VAL A 101 -0.96 1.27 27.62
N SER A 102 0.27 0.76 27.68
CA SER A 102 1.32 1.31 28.54
C SER A 102 1.93 2.56 27.91
N ILE A 103 1.98 3.67 28.66
CA ILE A 103 2.65 4.91 28.24
C ILE A 103 3.94 5.10 29.06
N GLU A 104 5.08 5.12 28.38
CA GLU A 104 6.42 5.12 28.98
C GLU A 104 7.26 6.29 28.46
N GLY A 105 8.30 6.70 29.20
CA GLY A 105 9.14 7.86 28.82
C GLY A 105 8.45 9.22 29.07
N VAL A 106 7.41 9.23 29.91
CA VAL A 106 6.72 10.41 30.43
C VAL A 106 6.96 10.55 31.92
N ARG A 107 6.68 11.70 32.53
CA ARG A 107 6.94 11.94 33.97
C ARG A 107 6.15 11.00 34.89
N ASN A 108 4.90 10.71 34.54
CA ASN A 108 4.02 9.82 35.31
C ASN A 108 3.64 8.59 34.45
N PRO A 109 4.58 7.66 34.21
CA PRO A 109 4.34 6.52 33.33
C PRO A 109 3.32 5.55 33.95
N ARG A 110 2.33 5.13 33.16
CA ARG A 110 1.32 4.15 33.59
C ARG A 110 0.61 3.52 32.39
N ALA A 111 -0.09 2.42 32.65
CA ALA A 111 -1.06 1.88 31.71
C ALA A 111 -2.38 2.67 31.79
N LEU A 112 -3.01 2.86 30.64
CA LEU A 112 -4.30 3.50 30.46
C LEU A 112 -5.25 2.53 29.77
N THR A 113 -6.46 2.40 30.29
CA THR A 113 -7.56 1.74 29.59
C THR A 113 -8.08 2.61 28.44
N LEU A 114 -8.70 2.01 27.44
CA LEU A 114 -9.38 2.77 26.38
C LEU A 114 -10.53 3.63 26.95
N ALA A 115 -11.18 3.19 28.03
CA ALA A 115 -12.14 4.02 28.75
C ALA A 115 -11.51 5.33 29.27
N GLU A 116 -10.33 5.25 29.90
CA GLU A 116 -9.61 6.43 30.38
C GLU A 116 -9.11 7.32 29.22
N LEU A 117 -8.59 6.73 28.14
CA LEU A 117 -8.13 7.52 26.99
C LEU A 117 -9.24 8.39 26.39
N LYS A 118 -10.48 7.89 26.37
CA LYS A 118 -11.64 8.63 25.86
C LYS A 118 -12.01 9.86 26.70
N THR A 119 -11.53 9.96 27.96
CA THR A 119 -11.75 11.14 28.81
C THR A 119 -10.67 12.21 28.65
N MET A 120 -9.57 11.90 27.95
CA MET A 120 -8.39 12.77 27.83
C MET A 120 -8.42 13.71 26.62
N GLY A 121 -9.42 13.56 25.74
CA GLY A 121 -9.61 14.43 24.58
C GLY A 121 -10.08 13.66 23.35
N ILE A 122 -10.43 14.41 22.32
CA ILE A 122 -10.85 13.87 21.03
C ILE A 122 -10.34 14.75 19.90
N ASP A 123 -9.89 14.11 18.83
CA ASP A 123 -9.55 14.74 17.56
C ASP A 123 -9.88 13.77 16.42
N THR A 124 -10.11 14.33 15.24
CA THR A 124 -10.53 13.60 14.05
C THR A 124 -9.71 14.06 12.84
N VAL A 125 -9.03 13.12 12.18
CA VAL A 125 -8.13 13.42 11.06
C VAL A 125 -8.30 12.43 9.92
N ALA A 126 -8.40 12.95 8.69
CA ALA A 126 -8.33 12.13 7.48
C ALA A 126 -6.87 11.91 7.08
N THR A 127 -6.49 10.66 6.81
CA THR A 127 -5.12 10.33 6.38
C THR A 127 -5.13 9.31 5.26
N VAL A 128 -4.15 9.40 4.38
CA VAL A 128 -3.76 8.28 3.53
C VAL A 128 -3.05 7.24 4.41
N LEU A 129 -3.64 6.05 4.48
CA LEU A 129 -2.97 4.86 4.99
C LEU A 129 -2.44 4.09 3.77
N GLN A 130 -1.11 4.04 3.59
CA GLN A 130 -0.48 3.33 2.47
C GLN A 130 0.61 2.38 2.95
N CYS A 131 0.66 1.15 2.43
CA CYS A 131 1.78 0.25 2.66
C CYS A 131 3.05 0.80 2.00
N SER A 132 4.19 0.72 2.68
CA SER A 132 5.49 1.07 2.07
C SER A 132 5.79 0.28 0.81
N GLY A 133 5.22 -0.92 0.67
CA GLY A 133 5.33 -1.76 -0.53
C GLY A 133 4.34 -1.46 -1.64
N ASN A 134 3.45 -0.46 -1.51
CA ASN A 134 2.52 -0.12 -2.59
C ASN A 134 3.33 0.27 -3.84
N GLY A 135 3.10 -0.43 -4.95
CA GLY A 135 3.87 -0.32 -6.19
C GLY A 135 5.05 -1.29 -6.31
N ARG A 136 5.19 -2.26 -5.40
CA ARG A 136 6.23 -3.31 -5.47
C ARG A 136 6.16 -4.13 -6.77
N GLY A 137 4.95 -4.39 -7.26
CA GLY A 137 4.73 -5.20 -8.46
C GLY A 137 5.35 -4.62 -9.73
N PHE A 138 5.70 -3.33 -9.73
CA PHE A 138 6.33 -2.65 -10.86
C PHE A 138 7.87 -2.76 -10.87
N PHE A 139 8.49 -3.29 -9.81
CA PHE A 139 9.94 -3.45 -9.78
C PHE A 139 10.38 -4.67 -10.63
N PRO A 140 11.31 -4.49 -11.58
CA PRO A 140 11.71 -5.52 -12.54
C PRO A 140 12.45 -6.68 -11.89
N HIS A 141 13.16 -6.44 -10.79
CA HIS A 141 13.88 -7.48 -10.05
C HIS A 141 12.97 -8.36 -9.18
N LYS A 142 11.64 -8.11 -9.19
CA LYS A 142 10.63 -8.87 -8.44
C LYS A 142 11.02 -9.07 -6.97
N PRO A 143 11.21 -7.97 -6.21
CA PRO A 143 11.59 -8.04 -4.80
C PRO A 143 10.65 -8.95 -3.99
N SER A 144 11.20 -9.62 -2.98
CA SER A 144 10.41 -10.46 -2.08
C SER A 144 9.30 -9.66 -1.41
N GLY A 145 8.14 -10.29 -1.20
CA GLY A 145 6.95 -9.67 -0.63
C GLY A 145 5.80 -9.62 -1.62
N THR A 146 4.69 -9.01 -1.21
CA THR A 146 3.48 -8.95 -2.02
C THR A 146 3.67 -8.00 -3.22
N PRO A 147 3.33 -8.42 -4.46
CA PRO A 147 3.48 -7.63 -5.67
C PRO A 147 2.34 -6.63 -5.83
N TRP A 148 2.21 -5.71 -4.86
CA TRP A 148 1.18 -4.67 -4.87
C TRP A 148 1.28 -3.79 -6.12
N THR A 149 0.15 -3.39 -6.67
CA THR A 149 0.05 -2.34 -7.67
C THR A 149 -0.19 -0.99 -6.99
N VAL A 150 -1.37 -0.39 -7.10
CA VAL A 150 -1.74 0.85 -6.41
C VAL A 150 -2.66 0.62 -5.21
N GLY A 151 -3.18 -0.58 -5.06
CA GLY A 151 -4.29 -0.90 -4.15
C GLY A 151 -3.92 -1.14 -2.70
N ALA A 152 -2.65 -1.02 -2.31
CA ALA A 152 -2.23 -1.09 -0.91
C ALA A 152 -2.24 0.31 -0.26
N ALA A 153 -3.30 1.07 -0.54
CA ALA A 153 -3.53 2.42 -0.04
C ALA A 153 -5.03 2.68 0.15
N GLY A 154 -5.38 3.66 0.99
CA GLY A 154 -6.72 4.20 1.12
C GLY A 154 -6.72 5.47 1.96
N CYS A 155 -7.69 6.36 1.75
CA CYS A 155 -7.87 7.54 2.58
C CYS A 155 -9.04 7.32 3.53
N VAL A 156 -8.79 7.40 4.84
CA VAL A 156 -9.81 7.15 5.87
C VAL A 156 -9.75 8.20 6.95
N VAL A 157 -10.87 8.36 7.66
CA VAL A 157 -11.01 9.28 8.79
C VAL A 157 -10.80 8.50 10.08
N TRP A 158 -9.89 8.97 10.93
CA TRP A 158 -9.63 8.39 12.24
C TRP A 158 -10.18 9.32 13.32
N SER A 159 -10.82 8.77 14.35
CA SER A 159 -11.15 9.53 15.57
C SER A 159 -10.52 8.84 16.79
N GLY A 160 -9.97 9.65 17.69
CA GLY A 160 -9.23 9.18 18.85
C GLY A 160 -8.72 10.33 19.72
N VAL A 161 -7.84 10.03 20.66
CA VAL A 161 -7.17 11.05 21.48
C VAL A 161 -5.84 11.45 20.84
N PRO A 162 -5.53 12.76 20.69
CA PRO A 162 -4.19 13.22 20.33
C PRO A 162 -3.15 12.68 21.32
N LEU A 163 -2.08 12.07 20.83
CA LEU A 163 -1.06 11.50 21.70
C LEU A 163 -0.38 12.58 22.56
N ARG A 164 -0.28 13.82 22.04
CA ARG A 164 0.19 14.98 22.82
C ARG A 164 -0.64 15.24 24.08
N ALA A 165 -1.97 15.08 24.02
CA ALA A 165 -2.85 15.28 25.17
C ALA A 165 -2.66 14.19 26.22
N VAL A 166 -2.44 12.94 25.79
CA VAL A 166 -2.09 11.83 26.70
C VAL A 166 -0.75 12.10 27.39
N VAL A 167 0.26 12.54 26.63
CA VAL A 167 1.58 12.89 27.19
C VAL A 167 1.48 14.04 28.19
N GLU A 168 0.72 15.09 27.86
CA GLU A 168 0.45 16.22 28.75
C GLU A 168 -0.24 15.79 30.05
N ALA A 169 -1.29 14.97 29.95
CA ALA A 169 -1.99 14.41 31.10
C ALA A 169 -1.09 13.55 32.01
N LEU A 170 0.00 13.00 31.47
CA LEU A 170 1.02 12.25 32.21
C LEU A 170 2.24 13.09 32.61
N GLY A 171 2.13 14.42 32.56
CA GLY A 171 3.15 15.37 33.02
C GLY A 171 4.22 15.72 31.99
N GLY A 172 4.01 15.40 30.71
CA GLY A 172 4.97 15.62 29.64
C GLY A 172 6.05 14.54 29.54
N LEU A 173 6.96 14.69 28.59
CA LEU A 173 8.12 13.81 28.45
C LEU A 173 8.98 13.84 29.71
N ALA A 174 9.51 12.67 30.10
CA ALA A 174 10.35 12.53 31.28
C ALA A 174 11.69 13.28 31.12
N ASP A 175 12.22 13.29 29.89
CA ASP A 175 13.51 13.87 29.54
C ASP A 175 13.41 14.52 28.15
N PRO A 176 13.88 15.77 27.96
CA PRO A 176 13.88 16.45 26.67
C PRO A 176 14.80 15.81 25.61
N SER A 177 15.74 14.93 26.00
CA SER A 177 16.63 14.20 25.09
C SER A 177 15.97 13.00 24.40
N LEU A 178 14.74 12.63 24.79
CA LEU A 178 14.00 11.56 24.14
C LEU A 178 13.65 11.96 22.71
N ALA A 179 14.29 11.27 21.76
CA ALA A 179 14.27 11.63 20.35
C ALA A 179 13.28 10.81 19.51
N PHE A 180 12.67 9.77 20.09
CA PHE A 180 11.79 8.85 19.37
C PHE A 180 10.48 8.59 20.09
N LEU A 181 9.41 8.51 19.30
CA LEU A 181 8.12 7.91 19.64
C LEU A 181 8.12 6.47 19.13
N THR A 182 7.92 5.49 20.01
CA THR A 182 7.92 4.06 19.68
C THR A 182 6.58 3.42 20.03
N GLY A 183 5.94 2.76 19.07
CA GLY A 183 4.69 2.01 19.27
C GLY A 183 4.88 0.50 19.13
N THR A 184 4.29 -0.28 20.03
CA THR A 184 4.35 -1.75 20.04
C THR A 184 2.98 -2.37 19.82
N GLY A 185 2.90 -3.29 18.86
CA GLY A 185 1.71 -4.08 18.57
C GLY A 185 1.38 -5.11 19.66
N GLY A 186 0.09 -5.35 19.84
CA GLY A 186 -0.51 -6.31 20.77
C GLY A 186 -0.67 -7.74 20.24
N GLU A 187 0.04 -8.15 19.19
CA GLU A 187 0.02 -9.55 18.76
C GLU A 187 0.53 -10.51 19.83
N LYS A 188 0.00 -11.73 19.82
CA LYS A 188 0.63 -12.86 20.53
C LYS A 188 1.90 -13.23 19.76
N LEU A 189 3.03 -13.19 20.44
CA LEU A 189 4.30 -13.64 19.87
C LEU A 189 4.39 -15.19 19.94
N PRO A 190 5.05 -15.84 18.97
CA PRO A 190 5.29 -17.27 19.03
C PRO A 190 6.14 -17.66 20.25
N ASP A 191 5.75 -18.74 20.92
CA ASP A 191 6.47 -19.26 22.09
C ASP A 191 7.88 -19.75 21.66
N GLY A 192 8.90 -19.49 22.50
CA GLY A 192 10.28 -19.91 22.25
C GLY A 192 11.04 -19.13 21.17
N VAL A 193 10.44 -18.07 20.59
CA VAL A 193 11.11 -17.17 19.63
C VAL A 193 11.55 -15.89 20.34
N ASP A 194 12.75 -15.40 20.05
CA ASP A 194 13.21 -14.09 20.53
C ASP A 194 12.20 -13.00 20.13
N PRO A 195 11.55 -12.31 21.09
CA PRO A 195 10.59 -11.27 20.81
C PRO A 195 11.11 -10.19 19.87
N ALA A 196 12.37 -9.77 20.03
CA ALA A 196 12.95 -8.71 19.20
C ALA A 196 13.03 -9.10 17.73
N SER A 197 13.06 -10.40 17.41
CA SER A 197 13.12 -10.91 16.04
C SER A 197 11.78 -10.86 15.29
N VAL A 198 10.64 -10.77 16.00
CA VAL A 198 9.28 -10.90 15.44
C VAL A 198 8.31 -9.77 15.81
N ILE A 199 8.55 -9.07 16.93
CA ILE A 199 7.63 -8.05 17.45
C ILE A 199 7.40 -6.94 16.43
N VAL A 200 6.15 -6.52 16.29
CA VAL A 200 5.78 -5.36 15.47
C VAL A 200 5.95 -4.11 16.32
N GLU A 201 7.15 -3.54 16.28
CA GLU A 201 7.50 -2.32 17.01
C GLU A 201 8.24 -1.35 16.10
N ARG A 202 7.79 -0.09 16.06
CA ARG A 202 8.35 0.94 15.16
C ARG A 202 8.64 2.21 15.94
N SER A 203 9.76 2.83 15.63
CA SER A 203 10.18 4.12 16.15
C SER A 203 10.09 5.19 15.08
N LEU A 204 9.58 6.36 15.46
CA LEU A 204 9.50 7.55 14.65
C LEU A 204 10.22 8.70 15.35
N PRO A 205 10.80 9.67 14.62
CA PRO A 205 11.33 10.89 15.23
C PRO A 205 10.27 11.58 16.09
N ILE A 206 10.68 12.17 17.22
CA ILE A 206 9.76 12.73 18.23
C ILE A 206 8.81 13.79 17.66
N LYS A 207 9.17 14.48 16.56
CA LYS A 207 8.28 15.41 15.85
C LYS A 207 6.93 14.79 15.45
N ALA A 208 6.89 13.47 15.22
CA ALA A 208 5.67 12.73 14.90
C ALA A 208 4.62 12.79 16.01
N LEU A 209 5.02 13.05 17.27
CA LEU A 209 4.12 13.25 18.40
C LEU A 209 3.11 14.38 18.15
N GLY A 210 3.49 15.41 17.40
CA GLY A 210 2.64 16.58 17.16
C GLY A 210 1.32 16.25 16.46
N ASP A 211 1.34 15.25 15.57
CA ASP A 211 0.19 14.83 14.76
C ASP A 211 -0.32 13.42 15.10
N ALA A 212 0.38 12.66 15.95
CA ALA A 212 -0.01 11.30 16.28
C ALA A 212 -1.29 11.23 17.13
N LEU A 213 -2.10 10.20 16.88
CA LEU A 213 -3.28 9.89 17.69
C LEU A 213 -3.36 8.42 18.08
N LEU A 214 -4.05 8.15 19.19
CA LEU A 214 -4.53 6.82 19.55
C LEU A 214 -5.99 6.69 19.11
N ALA A 215 -6.21 6.06 17.96
CA ALA A 215 -7.50 5.95 17.29
C ALA A 215 -8.29 4.71 17.74
N TRP A 216 -9.56 4.90 18.09
CA TRP A 216 -10.52 3.82 18.39
C TRP A 216 -11.68 3.76 17.41
N GLU A 217 -11.75 4.70 16.47
CA GLU A 217 -12.77 4.81 15.44
C GLU A 217 -12.13 5.02 14.06
N MET A 218 -12.75 4.43 13.02
CA MET A 218 -12.40 4.64 11.62
C MET A 218 -13.68 4.84 10.82
N ASN A 219 -13.76 5.92 10.04
CA ASN A 219 -14.91 6.31 9.23
C ASN A 219 -16.25 6.35 10.01
N GLY A 220 -16.23 6.86 11.25
CA GLY A 220 -17.43 6.99 12.08
C GLY A 220 -17.91 5.68 12.74
N ALA A 221 -17.16 4.58 12.61
CA ALA A 221 -17.48 3.29 13.21
C ALA A 221 -16.36 2.78 14.13
N PRO A 222 -16.68 1.96 15.16
CA PRO A 222 -15.66 1.35 16.01
C PRO A 222 -14.59 0.63 15.19
N LEU A 223 -13.31 0.90 15.47
CA LEU A 223 -12.19 0.44 14.67
C LEU A 223 -12.23 -1.10 14.48
N PRO A 224 -12.33 -1.63 13.24
CA PRO A 224 -12.39 -3.08 13.03
C PRO A 224 -11.08 -3.78 13.41
N LEU A 225 -11.15 -5.04 13.86
CA LEU A 225 -9.97 -5.86 14.19
C LEU A 225 -8.97 -5.92 13.03
N ALA A 226 -9.44 -6.11 11.80
CA ALA A 226 -8.62 -6.12 10.58
C ALA A 226 -7.79 -4.84 10.37
N HIS A 227 -8.26 -3.71 10.92
CA HIS A 227 -7.60 -2.41 10.85
C HIS A 227 -6.96 -1.95 12.16
N GLY A 228 -6.89 -2.84 13.16
CA GLY A 228 -6.13 -2.63 14.39
C GLY A 228 -6.96 -2.23 15.59
N GLY A 229 -8.26 -2.52 15.60
CA GLY A 229 -9.08 -2.41 16.80
C GLY A 229 -8.53 -3.27 17.96
N PRO A 230 -8.81 -2.89 19.22
CA PRO A 230 -9.67 -1.78 19.63
C PRO A 230 -9.01 -0.40 19.62
N LEU A 231 -7.68 -0.33 19.55
CA LEU A 231 -6.91 0.91 19.58
C LEU A 231 -5.70 0.83 18.63
N ARG A 232 -5.49 1.88 17.83
CA ARG A 232 -4.37 1.97 16.88
C ARG A 232 -3.58 3.25 17.09
N LEU A 233 -2.25 3.16 17.09
CA LEU A 233 -1.40 4.34 16.92
C LEU A 233 -1.44 4.74 15.44
N VAL A 234 -1.96 5.93 15.17
CA VAL A 234 -2.00 6.52 13.82
C VAL A 234 -1.03 7.69 13.80
N VAL A 235 -0.16 7.71 12.79
CA VAL A 235 0.82 8.78 12.58
C VAL A 235 0.61 9.35 11.18
N PRO A 236 -0.16 10.45 11.05
CA PRO A 236 -0.50 11.05 9.77
C PRO A 236 0.71 11.36 8.89
N GLY A 237 0.62 11.07 7.59
CA GLY A 237 1.69 11.32 6.61
C GLY A 237 2.81 10.29 6.56
N TYR A 238 2.84 9.32 7.49
CA TYR A 238 3.83 8.24 7.51
C TYR A 238 3.31 6.95 6.86
N GLN A 239 4.23 6.17 6.29
CA GLN A 239 3.93 4.86 5.71
C GLN A 239 3.28 3.93 6.75
N GLY A 240 2.39 3.06 6.27
CA GLY A 240 1.45 2.28 7.08
C GLY A 240 2.07 1.32 8.09
N VAL A 241 3.34 0.93 7.91
CA VAL A 241 4.06 0.13 8.92
C VAL A 241 4.21 0.88 10.25
N ASN A 242 4.29 2.21 10.22
CA ASN A 242 4.44 3.06 11.40
C ASN A 242 3.09 3.34 12.11
N ASN A 243 1.98 2.86 11.53
CA ASN A 243 0.64 3.01 12.08
C ASN A 243 0.23 1.71 12.80
N ILE A 244 0.68 1.57 14.06
CA ILE A 244 0.68 0.32 14.84
C ILE A 244 -0.73 -0.10 15.26
N LYS A 245 -1.20 -1.21 14.70
CA LYS A 245 -2.46 -1.86 15.06
C LYS A 245 -2.45 -2.37 16.49
N TYR A 246 -3.63 -2.48 17.13
CA TYR A 246 -3.86 -3.07 18.46
C TYR A 246 -2.72 -2.68 19.42
N VAL A 247 -2.43 -1.37 19.50
CA VAL A 247 -1.25 -0.85 20.18
C VAL A 247 -1.38 -1.09 21.69
N LYS A 248 -0.39 -1.79 22.27
CA LYS A 248 -0.36 -2.10 23.71
C LYS A 248 0.70 -1.32 24.48
N ARG A 249 1.63 -0.68 23.78
CA ARG A 249 2.66 0.17 24.39
C ARG A 249 3.01 1.32 23.47
N VAL A 250 3.16 2.50 24.06
CA VAL A 250 3.75 3.69 23.45
C VAL A 250 4.84 4.20 24.39
N ALA A 251 6.05 4.36 23.86
CA ALA A 251 7.21 4.75 24.66
C ALA A 251 8.01 5.84 23.98
N PHE A 252 8.57 6.72 24.79
CA PHE A 252 9.51 7.75 24.35
C PHE A 252 10.94 7.35 24.74
N SER A 253 11.85 7.34 23.77
CA SER A 253 13.21 6.81 23.94
C SER A 253 14.27 7.67 23.24
N ALA A 254 15.50 7.62 23.75
CA ALA A 254 16.64 8.31 23.13
C ALA A 254 17.13 7.63 21.83
N LYS A 255 16.82 6.34 21.65
CA LYS A 255 17.19 5.53 20.49
C LYS A 255 15.99 4.83 19.88
N GLU A 256 16.09 4.45 18.62
CA GLU A 256 15.14 3.57 17.95
C GLU A 256 15.05 2.21 18.66
N SER A 257 13.90 1.54 18.51
CA SER A 257 13.67 0.17 18.97
C SER A 257 14.70 -0.80 18.39
N GLY A 258 15.19 -1.72 19.22
CA GLY A 258 16.04 -2.83 18.81
C GLY A 258 15.31 -3.93 18.02
N ALA A 259 13.99 -3.83 17.81
CA ALA A 259 13.23 -4.82 17.08
C ALA A 259 13.74 -4.97 15.64
N LYS A 260 13.81 -6.21 15.13
CA LYS A 260 14.29 -6.54 13.79
C LYS A 260 13.53 -5.80 12.70
N ILE A 261 12.22 -5.59 12.88
CA ILE A 261 11.36 -4.83 11.95
C ILE A 261 11.73 -3.33 11.88
N MET A 262 12.39 -2.79 12.90
CA MET A 262 12.94 -1.45 12.93
C MET A 262 14.38 -1.43 12.41
N GLN A 263 15.23 -2.30 12.93
CA GLN A 263 16.67 -2.29 12.67
C GLN A 263 17.01 -2.73 11.24
N HIS A 264 16.41 -3.81 10.74
CA HIS A 264 16.72 -4.39 9.43
C HIS A 264 15.52 -4.46 8.48
N GLY A 265 14.31 -4.57 9.04
CA GLY A 265 13.08 -4.42 8.27
C GLY A 265 12.87 -2.97 7.84
N TYR A 266 12.17 -2.78 6.73
CA TYR A 266 11.65 -1.45 6.37
C TYR A 266 12.74 -0.36 6.23
N ARG A 267 13.90 -0.75 5.71
CA ARG A 267 15.00 0.15 5.32
C ARG A 267 14.99 0.37 3.80
N MET A 268 15.30 1.59 3.38
CA MET A 268 15.50 1.97 1.97
C MET A 268 16.89 1.50 1.51
N THR A 269 17.05 0.19 1.37
CA THR A 269 18.33 -0.46 1.06
C THR A 269 18.68 -0.37 -0.43
N PRO A 270 19.81 0.24 -0.82
CA PRO A 270 20.26 0.28 -2.21
C PRO A 270 20.48 -1.12 -2.79
N MET A 271 20.32 -1.26 -4.11
CA MET A 271 20.56 -2.53 -4.79
C MET A 271 21.97 -3.06 -4.53
N GLY A 272 22.07 -4.38 -4.33
CA GLY A 272 23.34 -5.06 -4.02
C GLY A 272 23.79 -4.97 -2.56
N GLN A 273 23.08 -4.26 -1.69
CA GLN A 273 23.40 -4.14 -0.26
C GLN A 273 22.50 -5.00 0.63
N LYS A 274 22.94 -5.21 1.88
CA LYS A 274 22.12 -5.80 2.94
C LYS A 274 21.48 -4.69 3.77
N ALA A 275 20.29 -4.94 4.28
CA ALA A 275 19.59 -3.97 5.12
C ALA A 275 20.25 -3.84 6.50
N ASP A 276 20.49 -2.62 6.93
CA ASP A 276 21.09 -2.31 8.23
C ASP A 276 20.56 -0.99 8.81
N PRO A 277 20.75 -0.75 10.12
CA PRO A 277 20.15 0.39 10.82
C PRO A 277 20.67 1.77 10.39
N SER A 278 21.83 1.87 9.74
CA SER A 278 22.36 3.15 9.26
C SER A 278 21.59 3.71 8.06
N GLN A 279 20.85 2.85 7.36
CA GLN A 279 20.05 3.22 6.19
C GLN A 279 18.75 3.91 6.61
N ALA A 280 18.23 4.81 5.78
CA ALA A 280 16.95 5.47 6.03
C ALA A 280 15.81 4.44 6.18
N SER A 281 14.99 4.57 7.21
CA SER A 281 13.78 3.76 7.35
C SER A 281 12.62 4.33 6.50
N VAL A 282 11.63 3.50 6.16
CA VAL A 282 10.41 3.97 5.49
C VAL A 282 9.51 4.75 6.46
N LEU A 283 9.70 6.06 6.48
CA LEU A 283 9.01 6.99 7.37
C LEU A 283 7.90 7.75 6.63
N GLU A 284 8.13 9.01 6.30
CA GLU A 284 7.16 9.87 5.62
C GLU A 284 6.87 9.37 4.18
N MET A 285 5.65 9.58 3.71
CA MET A 285 5.27 9.27 2.33
C MET A 285 5.75 10.38 1.38
N ASN A 286 6.22 9.99 0.20
CA ASN A 286 6.55 10.92 -0.88
C ASN A 286 5.28 11.39 -1.62
N VAL A 287 5.38 12.52 -2.34
CA VAL A 287 4.38 12.95 -3.31
C VAL A 287 4.07 11.82 -4.30
N LYS A 288 2.78 11.50 -4.45
CA LYS A 288 2.30 10.39 -5.29
C LYS A 288 0.88 10.65 -5.77
N SER A 289 0.59 10.21 -6.98
CA SER A 289 -0.73 10.16 -7.58
C SER A 289 -0.87 8.96 -8.50
N TRP A 290 -2.11 8.56 -8.76
CA TRP A 290 -2.46 7.62 -9.83
C TRP A 290 -3.90 7.84 -10.31
N ILE A 291 -4.17 7.39 -11.52
CA ILE A 291 -5.50 7.41 -12.17
C ILE A 291 -6.28 6.15 -11.76
N ASN A 292 -7.56 6.27 -11.40
CA ASN A 292 -8.44 5.13 -11.11
C ASN A 292 -9.42 4.82 -12.26
N SER A 293 -9.61 5.74 -13.19
CA SER A 293 -10.57 5.60 -14.29
C SER A 293 -10.18 6.55 -15.43
N PRO A 294 -10.44 6.21 -16.70
CA PRO A 294 -11.19 5.05 -17.19
C PRO A 294 -10.40 3.73 -17.25
N SER A 295 -11.13 2.61 -17.28
CA SER A 295 -10.60 1.26 -17.53
C SER A 295 -9.46 0.79 -16.59
N PRO A 296 -9.63 0.89 -15.25
CA PRO A 296 -8.60 0.48 -14.30
C PRO A 296 -8.21 -1.00 -14.37
N ASP A 297 -9.15 -1.86 -14.78
CA ASP A 297 -8.97 -3.31 -14.89
C ASP A 297 -8.79 -3.77 -16.34
N GLY A 298 -8.63 -2.82 -17.28
CA GLY A 298 -8.54 -3.05 -18.71
C GLY A 298 -9.89 -3.16 -19.42
N GLY A 299 -9.82 -3.22 -20.75
CA GLY A 299 -11.00 -3.24 -21.64
C GLY A 299 -11.21 -1.94 -22.41
N PRO A 300 -11.90 -2.00 -23.56
CA PRO A 300 -12.12 -0.85 -24.41
C PRO A 300 -13.13 0.13 -23.79
N VAL A 301 -12.93 1.42 -24.01
CA VAL A 301 -13.89 2.49 -23.66
C VAL A 301 -14.31 3.26 -24.90
N LYS A 302 -15.49 3.87 -24.87
CA LYS A 302 -16.05 4.56 -26.04
C LYS A 302 -15.27 5.83 -26.36
N ALA A 303 -15.01 6.06 -27.65
CA ALA A 303 -14.47 7.32 -28.15
C ALA A 303 -15.33 8.54 -27.80
N GLY A 304 -14.67 9.70 -27.67
CA GLY A 304 -15.31 10.95 -27.30
C GLY A 304 -14.76 11.53 -26.01
N LEU A 305 -15.65 12.00 -25.14
CA LEU A 305 -15.28 12.68 -23.90
C LEU A 305 -15.09 11.66 -22.77
N LEU A 306 -13.84 11.42 -22.37
CA LEU A 306 -13.49 10.54 -21.25
C LEU A 306 -13.39 11.34 -19.96
N GLN A 307 -13.94 10.77 -18.88
CA GLN A 307 -13.72 11.28 -17.53
C GLN A 307 -12.53 10.55 -16.92
N VAL A 308 -11.40 11.24 -16.83
CA VAL A 308 -10.19 10.74 -16.17
C VAL A 308 -10.22 11.22 -14.73
N HIS A 309 -10.19 10.32 -13.75
CA HIS A 309 -10.11 10.70 -12.34
C HIS A 309 -9.18 9.80 -11.56
N GLY A 310 -8.67 10.32 -10.44
CA GLY A 310 -7.69 9.64 -9.61
C GLY A 310 -7.49 10.37 -8.29
N VAL A 311 -6.42 9.98 -7.59
CA VAL A 311 -6.08 10.50 -6.25
C VAL A 311 -4.63 10.98 -6.20
N ALA A 312 -4.36 12.01 -5.40
CA ALA A 312 -3.02 12.56 -5.20
C ALA A 312 -2.79 12.99 -3.74
N PHE A 313 -1.62 12.71 -3.17
CA PHE A 313 -1.22 13.08 -1.80
C PHE A 313 0.30 13.29 -1.70
N SER A 314 0.77 13.89 -0.60
CA SER A 314 2.21 14.04 -0.33
C SER A 314 2.57 13.94 1.16
N GLY A 315 2.23 12.81 1.79
CA GLY A 315 2.65 12.53 3.17
C GLY A 315 2.26 13.64 4.15
N THR A 316 3.25 14.43 4.57
CA THR A 316 3.12 15.53 5.54
C THR A 316 2.81 16.89 4.90
N SER A 317 2.86 17.00 3.56
CA SER A 317 2.61 18.22 2.79
C SER A 317 1.35 18.11 1.93
N PRO A 318 0.55 19.19 1.77
CA PRO A 318 -0.60 19.18 0.88
C PRO A 318 -0.16 19.17 -0.60
N VAL A 319 -0.94 18.51 -1.45
CA VAL A 319 -0.77 18.57 -2.91
C VAL A 319 -1.37 19.87 -3.44
N THR A 320 -0.61 20.60 -4.26
CA THR A 320 -1.01 21.90 -4.81
C THR A 320 -1.37 21.83 -6.29
N LYS A 321 -0.86 20.83 -7.01
CA LYS A 321 -1.07 20.66 -8.45
C LYS A 321 -1.11 19.19 -8.84
N VAL A 322 -2.00 18.86 -9.78
CA VAL A 322 -1.98 17.60 -10.52
C VAL A 322 -2.00 17.91 -12.01
N GLU A 323 -1.17 17.19 -12.75
CA GLU A 323 -1.12 17.21 -14.20
C GLU A 323 -1.53 15.83 -14.73
N ILE A 324 -2.25 15.79 -15.84
CA ILE A 324 -2.62 14.56 -16.56
C ILE A 324 -1.97 14.57 -17.94
N SER A 325 -1.51 13.40 -18.37
CA SER A 325 -1.06 13.12 -19.72
C SER A 325 -1.88 11.99 -20.32
N VAL A 326 -2.11 12.03 -21.63
CA VAL A 326 -2.77 10.95 -22.39
C VAL A 326 -1.84 10.23 -23.37
N ASP A 327 -0.61 10.72 -23.51
CA ASP A 327 0.41 10.26 -24.47
C ASP A 327 1.66 9.69 -23.79
N GLY A 328 1.51 9.22 -22.53
CA GLY A 328 2.59 8.61 -21.76
C GLY A 328 3.62 9.61 -21.23
N GLY A 329 3.19 10.84 -20.92
CA GLY A 329 4.00 11.87 -20.29
C GLY A 329 4.72 12.81 -21.26
N LYS A 330 4.41 12.78 -22.57
CA LYS A 330 5.00 13.71 -23.55
C LYS A 330 4.38 15.09 -23.46
N THR A 331 3.06 15.17 -23.27
CA THR A 331 2.33 16.41 -23.01
C THR A 331 1.53 16.30 -21.70
N TRP A 332 1.38 17.44 -21.01
CA TRP A 332 0.77 17.53 -19.69
C TRP A 332 -0.24 18.66 -19.63
N HIS A 333 -1.38 18.40 -19.00
CA HIS A 333 -2.43 19.37 -18.75
C HIS A 333 -2.74 19.44 -17.26
N VAL A 334 -2.76 20.65 -16.70
CA VAL A 334 -3.17 20.86 -15.31
C VAL A 334 -4.65 20.51 -15.16
N THR A 335 -4.99 19.78 -14.11
CA THR A 335 -6.35 19.39 -13.79
C THR A 335 -6.78 19.94 -12.43
N GLY A 336 -8.09 20.14 -12.26
CA GLY A 336 -8.67 20.57 -10.99
C GLY A 336 -8.82 19.41 -10.00
N PHE A 337 -8.84 19.77 -8.70
CA PHE A 337 -9.31 18.89 -7.65
C PHE A 337 -10.84 18.85 -7.60
N VAL A 338 -11.39 17.73 -7.14
CA VAL A 338 -12.82 17.52 -6.94
C VAL A 338 -13.10 17.04 -5.52
N GLY A 339 -14.28 17.36 -5.00
CA GLY A 339 -14.65 17.04 -3.63
C GLY A 339 -13.94 17.92 -2.58
N PRO A 340 -14.20 17.65 -1.28
CA PRO A 340 -13.64 18.44 -0.20
C PRO A 340 -12.12 18.27 -0.07
N ASP A 341 -11.47 19.30 0.49
CA ASP A 341 -10.12 19.16 1.02
C ASP A 341 -10.21 18.68 2.48
N LEU A 342 -9.77 17.45 2.74
CA LEU A 342 -9.80 16.85 4.08
C LEU A 342 -8.50 17.06 4.87
N GLY A 343 -7.64 17.98 4.41
CA GLY A 343 -6.41 18.38 5.08
C GLY A 343 -5.15 17.71 4.51
N ARG A 344 -3.99 18.21 4.95
CA ARG A 344 -2.66 17.91 4.37
C ARG A 344 -2.25 16.44 4.34
N PHE A 345 -2.86 15.61 5.18
CA PHE A 345 -2.53 14.18 5.30
C PHE A 345 -3.44 13.28 4.46
N ALA A 346 -4.59 13.81 4.03
CA ALA A 346 -5.51 13.12 3.13
C ALA A 346 -5.02 13.24 1.69
N TRP A 347 -5.54 12.40 0.81
CA TRP A 347 -5.41 12.67 -0.62
C TRP A 347 -6.43 13.72 -1.06
N ARG A 348 -6.18 14.32 -2.21
CA ARG A 348 -7.17 15.04 -3.00
C ARG A 348 -7.56 14.17 -4.17
N GLN A 349 -8.86 14.17 -4.49
CA GLN A 349 -9.31 13.61 -5.74
C GLN A 349 -9.12 14.65 -6.85
N PHE A 350 -8.74 14.21 -8.04
CA PHE A 350 -8.64 15.05 -9.22
C PHE A 350 -9.47 14.45 -10.36
N ALA A 351 -9.95 15.30 -11.27
CA ALA A 351 -10.65 14.85 -12.45
C ALA A 351 -10.47 15.80 -13.65
N ALA A 352 -10.28 15.23 -14.83
CA ALA A 352 -10.24 15.95 -16.11
C ALA A 352 -11.17 15.32 -17.13
N GLN A 353 -11.74 16.17 -17.97
CA GLN A 353 -12.45 15.75 -19.17
C GLN A 353 -11.48 15.77 -20.34
N VAL A 354 -11.24 14.63 -20.96
CA VAL A 354 -10.32 14.51 -22.08
C VAL A 354 -11.07 14.00 -23.30
N ARG A 355 -11.11 14.79 -24.37
CA ARG A 355 -11.69 14.36 -25.64
C ARG A 355 -10.65 13.62 -26.46
N VAL A 356 -10.91 12.35 -26.74
CA VAL A 356 -10.02 11.49 -27.53
C VAL A 356 -10.78 10.74 -28.62
N PRO A 357 -10.24 10.65 -29.85
CA PRO A 357 -10.73 9.72 -30.87
C PRO A 357 -10.44 8.26 -30.48
N ALA A 358 -10.89 7.32 -31.30
CA ALA A 358 -10.49 5.92 -31.17
C ALA A 358 -8.97 5.77 -31.31
N GLY A 359 -8.38 4.89 -30.51
CA GLY A 359 -6.93 4.71 -30.44
C GLY A 359 -6.46 4.14 -29.10
N THR A 360 -5.15 3.94 -28.97
CA THR A 360 -4.53 3.47 -27.72
C THR A 360 -3.81 4.62 -27.03
N TYR A 361 -4.14 4.86 -25.77
CA TYR A 361 -3.62 5.94 -24.95
C TYR A 361 -2.87 5.39 -23.74
N THR A 362 -1.92 6.17 -23.23
CA THR A 362 -1.25 5.90 -21.96
C THR A 362 -1.52 7.06 -21.03
N LEU A 363 -2.48 6.86 -20.12
CA LEU A 363 -2.91 7.86 -19.16
C LEU A 363 -1.96 7.88 -17.97
N ALA A 364 -1.39 9.04 -17.66
CA ALA A 364 -0.52 9.23 -16.50
C ALA A 364 -0.95 10.46 -15.69
N SER A 365 -0.67 10.45 -14.39
CA SER A 365 -0.86 11.60 -13.50
C SER A 365 0.43 11.94 -12.78
N ARG A 366 0.71 13.24 -12.60
CA ARG A 366 1.88 13.75 -11.89
C ARG A 366 1.44 14.81 -10.88
N ALA A 367 1.77 14.58 -9.61
CA ALA A 367 1.45 15.50 -8.53
C ALA A 367 2.65 16.38 -8.15
N THR A 368 2.36 17.59 -7.68
CA THR A 368 3.31 18.52 -7.04
C THR A 368 2.76 18.94 -5.68
N ASP A 369 3.60 18.94 -4.65
CA ASP A 369 3.23 19.38 -3.31
C ASP A 369 3.60 20.84 -3.02
N ALA A 370 3.18 21.34 -1.85
CA ALA A 370 3.47 22.71 -1.43
C ALA A 370 4.95 22.99 -1.14
N ALA A 371 5.78 21.96 -0.96
CA ALA A 371 7.23 22.08 -0.80
C ALA A 371 7.95 22.07 -2.16
N GLY A 372 7.22 21.94 -3.27
CA GLY A 372 7.79 21.90 -4.62
C GLY A 372 8.27 20.51 -5.04
N ASN A 373 8.03 19.46 -4.24
CA ASN A 373 8.36 18.10 -4.65
C ASN A 373 7.41 17.68 -5.77
N VAL A 374 7.98 17.15 -6.86
CA VAL A 374 7.23 16.65 -8.01
C VAL A 374 7.39 15.14 -8.09
N GLN A 375 6.29 14.45 -8.36
CA GLN A 375 6.30 13.00 -8.58
C GLN A 375 7.27 12.63 -9.73
N PRO A 376 8.26 11.74 -9.51
CA PRO A 376 9.26 11.42 -10.52
C PRO A 376 8.70 10.50 -11.59
N GLU A 377 9.35 10.50 -12.76
CA GLU A 377 9.03 9.54 -13.83
C GLU A 377 9.35 8.12 -13.42
N GLN A 378 10.57 7.89 -12.93
CA GLN A 378 11.05 6.57 -12.53
C GLN A 378 11.07 6.45 -11.01
N ARG A 379 10.91 5.22 -10.53
CA ARG A 379 10.99 4.89 -9.10
C ARG A 379 12.44 4.93 -8.62
N LEU A 380 12.63 5.12 -7.31
CA LEU A 380 13.91 4.86 -6.67
C LEU A 380 14.12 3.35 -6.51
N GLU A 381 15.12 2.80 -7.18
CA GLU A 381 15.49 1.38 -7.06
C GLU A 381 15.98 1.05 -5.65
N ASN A 382 15.44 -0.03 -5.08
CA ASN A 382 15.83 -0.53 -3.76
C ASN A 382 15.50 -2.03 -3.60
N VAL A 383 16.25 -2.72 -2.74
CA VAL A 383 16.21 -4.18 -2.60
C VAL A 383 14.82 -4.71 -2.25
N SER A 384 14.05 -3.95 -1.47
CA SER A 384 12.75 -4.42 -0.94
C SER A 384 11.53 -3.92 -1.74
N GLY A 385 11.75 -3.11 -2.78
CA GLY A 385 10.69 -2.51 -3.58
C GLY A 385 9.76 -1.59 -2.77
N TYR A 386 10.32 -0.76 -1.90
CA TYR A 386 9.57 0.20 -1.11
C TYR A 386 9.47 1.58 -1.77
N GLY A 387 8.43 2.33 -1.42
CA GLY A 387 8.34 3.78 -1.68
C GLY A 387 8.12 4.15 -3.15
N ASN A 388 7.58 3.26 -3.98
CA ASN A 388 7.35 3.56 -5.39
C ASN A 388 6.36 4.72 -5.55
N ASN A 389 6.83 5.83 -6.09
CA ASN A 389 6.03 6.98 -6.50
C ASN A 389 6.24 7.36 -7.98
N SER A 390 6.73 6.45 -8.84
CA SER A 390 6.87 6.68 -10.28
C SER A 390 5.52 7.01 -10.94
N TRP A 391 5.38 8.10 -11.69
CA TRP A 391 4.16 8.30 -12.49
C TRP A 391 4.07 7.33 -13.68
N ALA A 392 5.20 6.88 -14.23
CA ALA A 392 5.23 5.96 -15.37
C ALA A 392 4.76 4.55 -14.99
N ASP A 393 5.22 4.01 -13.86
CA ASP A 393 4.78 2.70 -13.35
C ASP A 393 3.27 2.66 -13.08
N HIS A 394 2.72 3.78 -12.59
CA HIS A 394 1.30 3.86 -12.27
C HIS A 394 0.41 4.24 -13.48
N ALA A 395 0.97 4.43 -14.67
CA ALA A 395 0.19 4.78 -15.86
C ALA A 395 -0.80 3.67 -16.26
N VAL A 396 -1.90 4.05 -16.92
CA VAL A 396 -2.94 3.12 -17.41
C VAL A 396 -2.96 3.13 -18.92
N LYS A 397 -2.86 1.96 -19.55
CA LYS A 397 -3.12 1.83 -20.98
C LYS A 397 -4.62 1.71 -21.21
N VAL A 398 -5.16 2.57 -22.08
CA VAL A 398 -6.59 2.60 -22.38
C VAL A 398 -6.77 2.45 -23.88
N THR A 399 -7.54 1.45 -24.29
CA THR A 399 -8.01 1.30 -25.66
C THR A 399 -9.34 2.02 -25.82
N VAL A 400 -9.42 2.91 -26.78
CA VAL A 400 -10.61 3.71 -27.08
C VAL A 400 -11.17 3.24 -28.43
N VAL A 401 -12.46 2.88 -28.47
CA VAL A 401 -13.14 2.31 -29.65
C VAL A 401 -14.34 3.10 -30.12
#